data_AF-A0A7L5BFZ4-F1
#
_entry.id   AF-A0A7L5BFZ4-F1
#
_cell.length_a   1.000
_cell.length_b   1.000
_cell.length_c   1.000
_cell.angle_alpha   90.00
_cell.angle_beta   90.00
_cell.angle_gamma   90.00
#
_symmetry.space_group_name_H-M   'P 1'
#
loop_
_entity.id
_entity.type
_entity.pdbx_description
1 polymer ?
#
loop_
_entity_poly.entity_id
_entity_poly.type
_entity_poly.pdbx_seq_one_letter_code
_entity_poly.pdbx_strand_id
1 'polypeptide(L)'
;MDKNTISVTLTGPAKVHGVREPVGKTVYVTPTLALQLAASGVINPELAEQLSNALDMTDTVLESDFQKAVEDAAAGRIDVLNADHLLDTATLENRIFDLTHELDREKSAISTAVNDLQAKDSQLVEARKKIADLETDLTTEKQAKADAETKLADAQAELAKLAEQSADKAKTPKTPK
;
A
#
# COMPACT_ATOMS: atom_id res chain seq x y z
N MET A 1 43.07 -2.16 35.53
CA MET A 1 43.33 -2.77 36.84
C MET A 1 42.53 -1.96 37.84
N ASP A 2 41.25 -2.30 38.00
CA ASP A 2 40.37 -1.60 38.92
C ASP A 2 40.91 -1.80 40.33
N LYS A 3 41.22 -0.69 41.02
CA LYS A 3 41.98 -0.69 42.27
C LYS A 3 41.26 -1.32 43.48
N ASN A 4 40.05 -1.85 43.29
CA ASN A 4 39.18 -2.40 44.33
C ASN A 4 38.69 -3.82 44.00
N THR A 5 39.58 -4.75 43.65
CA THR A 5 39.20 -6.17 43.51
C THR A 5 39.77 -7.00 44.66
N ILE A 6 38.98 -7.95 45.14
CA ILE A 6 39.28 -8.83 46.26
C ILE A 6 39.38 -10.26 45.73
N SER A 7 40.42 -10.97 46.17
CA SER A 7 40.62 -12.39 45.86
C SER A 7 39.75 -13.26 46.77
N VAL A 8 38.81 -14.01 46.20
CA VAL A 8 37.94 -14.94 46.94
C VAL A 8 38.07 -16.35 46.41
N THR A 9 38.13 -17.33 47.31
CA THR A 9 38.14 -18.75 46.96
C THR A 9 36.72 -19.30 47.07
N LEU A 10 36.23 -19.88 45.97
CA LEU A 10 34.88 -20.41 45.89
C LEU A 10 34.75 -21.71 46.69
N THR A 11 33.83 -21.77 47.65
CA THR A 11 33.45 -22.99 48.39
C THR A 11 32.35 -23.80 47.69
N GLY A 12 31.77 -23.24 46.62
CA GLY A 12 30.79 -23.92 45.75
C GLY A 12 30.79 -23.35 44.33
N PRO A 13 30.12 -24.02 43.36
CA PRO A 13 30.06 -23.53 41.98
C PRO A 13 29.27 -22.23 41.88
N ALA A 14 29.85 -21.19 41.29
CA ALA A 14 29.27 -19.85 41.24
C ALA A 14 29.41 -19.19 39.87
N LYS A 15 28.51 -18.27 39.53
CA LYS A 15 28.63 -17.47 38.30
C LYS A 15 29.33 -16.16 38.62
N VAL A 16 30.50 -15.94 38.02
CA VAL A 16 31.36 -14.77 38.24
C VAL A 16 31.62 -14.11 36.89
N HIS A 17 31.32 -12.82 36.76
CA HIS A 17 31.43 -12.07 35.50
C HIS A 17 30.77 -12.75 34.28
N GLY A 18 29.62 -13.40 34.48
CA GLY A 18 28.90 -14.08 33.41
C GLY A 18 29.34 -15.54 33.15
N VAL A 19 30.44 -16.01 33.73
CA VAL A 19 31.00 -17.35 33.52
C VAL A 19 30.82 -18.22 34.77
N ARG A 20 30.51 -19.51 34.60
CA ARG A 20 30.34 -20.44 35.73
C ARG A 20 31.70 -21.03 36.13
N GLU A 21 32.10 -20.77 37.36
CA GLU A 21 33.39 -21.16 37.91
C GLU A 21 33.25 -22.34 38.90
N PRO A 22 34.19 -23.29 38.90
CA PRO A 22 34.15 -24.48 39.76
C PRO A 22 34.59 -24.18 41.20
N VAL A 23 34.20 -25.06 42.12
CA VAL A 23 34.65 -25.04 43.53
C VAL A 23 36.18 -25.11 43.64
N GLY A 24 36.73 -24.40 44.62
CA GLY A 24 38.17 -24.33 44.90
C GLY A 24 38.92 -23.34 44.01
N LYS A 25 38.29 -22.75 42.98
CA LYS A 25 38.91 -21.72 42.16
C LYS A 25 38.95 -20.39 42.92
N THR A 26 40.09 -19.72 42.88
CA THR A 26 40.24 -18.34 43.35
C THR A 26 39.94 -17.37 42.22
N VAL A 27 39.06 -16.41 42.46
CA VAL A 27 38.63 -15.39 41.50
C VAL A 27 38.79 -14.00 42.12
N TYR A 28 39.10 -13.02 41.27
CA TYR A 28 39.15 -11.61 41.67
C TYR A 28 37.82 -10.98 41.34
N VAL A 29 37.13 -10.48 42.36
CA VAL A 29 35.78 -9.92 42.24
C VAL A 29 35.72 -8.58 42.96
N THR A 30 34.74 -7.76 42.62
CA THR A 30 34.47 -6.52 43.38
C THR A 30 33.93 -6.87 44.78
N PRO A 31 34.05 -5.97 45.77
CA PRO A 31 33.49 -6.17 47.11
C PRO A 31 31.99 -6.50 47.08
N THR A 32 31.23 -5.85 46.20
CA THR A 32 29.80 -6.10 45.97
C THR A 32 29.55 -7.54 45.54
N LEU A 33 30.31 -8.03 44.57
CA LEU A 33 30.17 -9.40 44.08
C LEU A 33 30.68 -10.42 45.13
N ALA A 34 31.72 -10.09 45.89
CA ALA A 34 32.18 -10.92 47.02
C ALA A 34 31.08 -11.08 48.09
N LEU A 35 30.36 -10.01 48.44
CA LEU A 35 29.22 -10.07 49.36
C LEU A 35 28.04 -10.88 48.78
N GLN A 36 27.76 -10.76 47.48
CA GLN A 36 26.73 -11.59 46.83
C GLN A 36 27.10 -13.08 46.86
N LEU A 37 28.37 -13.41 46.63
CA LEU A 37 28.90 -14.77 46.73
C LEU A 37 28.84 -15.28 48.18
N ALA A 38 29.13 -14.43 49.17
CA ALA A 38 28.97 -14.74 50.58
C ALA A 38 27.51 -15.05 50.94
N ALA A 39 26.58 -14.18 50.53
CA ALA A 39 25.15 -14.39 50.75
C ALA A 39 24.63 -15.66 50.06
N SER A 40 25.22 -16.03 48.93
CA SER A 40 24.94 -17.30 48.24
C SER A 40 25.63 -18.52 48.88
N GLY A 41 26.40 -18.34 49.96
CA GLY A 41 27.09 -19.42 50.68
C GLY A 41 28.25 -20.07 49.90
N VAL A 42 28.73 -19.43 48.83
CA VAL A 42 29.74 -19.98 47.92
C VAL A 42 31.14 -19.43 48.16
N ILE A 43 31.38 -18.71 49.27
CA ILE A 43 32.71 -18.37 49.79
C ILE A 43 32.78 -18.58 51.31
N ASN A 44 33.97 -18.49 51.89
CA ASN A 44 34.19 -18.68 53.33
C ASN A 44 33.35 -17.68 54.17
N PRO A 45 32.53 -18.15 55.14
CA PRO A 45 31.72 -17.28 56.00
C PRO A 45 32.56 -16.32 56.88
N GLU A 46 33.76 -16.68 57.29
CA GLU A 46 34.64 -15.76 58.05
C GLU A 46 35.12 -14.61 57.17
N LEU A 47 35.43 -14.90 55.91
CA LEU A 47 35.78 -13.86 54.93
C LEU A 47 34.57 -12.99 54.62
N ALA A 48 33.37 -13.57 54.56
CA ALA A 48 32.12 -12.82 54.40
C ALA A 48 31.87 -11.84 55.55
N GLU A 49 32.06 -12.28 56.79
CA GLU A 49 31.91 -11.46 57.99
C GLU A 49 32.96 -10.33 58.03
N GLN A 50 34.21 -10.64 57.67
CA GLN A 50 35.27 -9.63 57.53
C GLN A 50 34.94 -8.60 56.45
N LEU A 51 34.41 -9.03 55.29
CA LEU A 51 33.98 -8.12 54.23
C LEU A 51 32.82 -7.24 54.69
N SER A 52 31.83 -7.81 55.39
CA SER A 52 30.69 -7.07 55.92
C SER A 52 31.10 -6.05 56.99
N ASN A 53 32.13 -6.34 57.78
CA ASN A 53 32.62 -5.45 58.83
C ASN A 53 33.62 -4.39 58.31
N ALA A 54 34.35 -4.71 57.24
CA ALA A 54 35.30 -3.80 56.60
C ALA A 54 34.64 -2.80 55.64
N LEU A 55 33.44 -3.11 55.16
CA LEU A 55 32.63 -2.21 54.35
C LEU A 55 31.83 -1.31 55.29
N ASP A 56 32.34 -0.10 55.52
CA ASP A 56 31.57 0.96 56.15
C ASP A 56 30.36 1.26 55.25
N MET A 57 29.15 0.89 55.70
CA MET A 57 27.92 1.12 54.92
C MET A 57 27.59 2.61 54.75
N THR A 58 28.39 3.51 55.32
CA THR A 58 28.33 4.94 55.05
C THR A 58 29.12 5.35 53.80
N ASP A 59 29.98 4.48 53.25
CA ASP A 59 30.86 4.80 52.12
C ASP A 59 30.40 4.14 50.81
N THR A 60 29.58 4.91 50.09
CA THR A 60 29.41 5.14 48.63
C THR A 60 29.91 4.17 47.55
N VAL A 61 30.83 3.23 47.79
CA VAL A 61 31.42 2.38 46.74
C VAL A 61 30.45 1.29 46.25
N LEU A 62 29.70 0.66 47.16
CA LEU A 62 28.65 -0.30 46.79
C LEU A 62 27.50 0.38 46.06
N GLU A 63 27.15 1.60 46.48
CA GLU A 63 26.12 2.43 45.86
C GLU A 63 26.58 2.88 44.46
N SER A 64 27.84 3.29 44.32
CA SER A 64 28.41 3.70 43.04
C SER A 64 28.51 2.54 42.04
N ASP A 65 28.92 1.35 42.47
CA ASP A 65 28.98 0.15 41.61
C ASP A 65 27.58 -0.30 41.17
N PHE A 66 26.60 -0.26 42.08
CA PHE A 66 25.21 -0.59 41.76
C PHE A 66 24.61 0.46 40.81
N GLN A 67 24.81 1.74 41.09
CA GLN A 67 24.34 2.84 40.26
C GLN A 67 24.91 2.72 38.85
N LYS A 68 26.22 2.46 38.73
CA LYS A 68 26.87 2.24 37.44
C LYS A 68 26.32 1.03 36.69
N ALA A 69 26.10 -0.10 37.37
CA ALA A 69 25.51 -1.28 36.74
C ALA A 69 24.07 -1.05 36.25
N VAL A 70 23.29 -0.24 36.98
CA VAL A 70 21.94 0.17 36.58
C VAL A 70 21.99 1.12 35.39
N GLU A 71 22.90 2.10 35.40
CA GLU A 71 23.11 3.04 34.29
C GLU A 71 23.56 2.30 33.01
N ASP A 72 24.52 1.39 33.11
CA ASP A 72 24.98 0.58 31.98
C ASP A 72 23.85 -0.31 31.42
N ALA A 73 23.04 -0.93 32.30
CA ALA A 73 21.88 -1.72 31.88
C ALA A 73 20.77 -0.87 31.25
N ALA A 74 20.53 0.34 31.78
CA ALA A 74 19.57 1.28 31.22
C ALA A 74 20.03 1.79 29.84
N ALA A 75 21.31 2.15 29.72
CA ALA A 75 21.92 2.56 28.45
C ALA A 75 21.81 1.44 27.40
N GLY A 76 22.18 0.21 27.76
CA GLY A 76 22.06 -0.93 26.85
C GLY A 76 20.61 -1.19 26.41
N ARG A 77 19.64 -1.01 27.30
CA ARG A 77 18.21 -1.15 26.94
C ARG A 77 17.71 -0.01 26.07
N ILE A 78 18.17 1.21 26.30
CA ILE A 78 17.88 2.37 25.44
C ILE A 78 18.44 2.13 24.03
N ASP A 79 19.66 1.61 23.91
CA ASP A 79 20.28 1.33 22.61
C ASP A 79 19.50 0.28 21.82
N VAL A 80 19.06 -0.80 22.47
CA VAL A 80 18.21 -1.83 21.83
C VAL A 80 16.88 -1.24 21.39
N LEU A 81 16.20 -0.47 22.25
CA LEU A 81 14.94 0.18 21.89
C LEU A 81 15.10 1.17 20.73
N ASN A 82 16.20 1.92 20.70
CA ASN A 82 16.51 2.83 19.60
C ASN A 82 16.75 2.07 18.29
N ALA A 83 17.45 0.93 18.33
CA ALA A 83 17.66 0.10 17.16
C ALA A 83 16.34 -0.47 16.61
N ASP A 84 15.47 -0.97 17.49
CA ASP A 84 14.15 -1.48 17.11
C ASP A 84 13.29 -0.36 16.50
N HIS A 85 13.24 0.81 17.15
CA HIS A 85 12.48 1.96 16.62
C HIS A 85 13.01 2.46 15.27
N LEU A 86 14.33 2.44 15.05
CA LEU A 86 14.92 2.79 13.76
C LEU A 86 14.50 1.81 12.67
N LEU A 87 14.47 0.51 12.98
CA LEU A 87 14.03 -0.52 12.04
C LEU A 87 12.53 -0.39 11.70
N ASP A 88 11.69 -0.16 12.70
CA ASP A 88 10.26 0.07 12.52
C ASP A 88 10.01 1.33 11.69
N THR A 89 10.72 2.41 11.97
CA THR A 89 10.63 3.67 11.22
C THR A 89 11.01 3.44 9.75
N ALA A 90 12.13 2.78 9.47
CA ALA A 90 12.55 2.47 8.10
C ALA A 90 11.53 1.58 7.37
N THR A 91 10.91 0.62 8.07
CA THR A 91 9.88 -0.25 7.51
C THR A 91 8.62 0.55 7.14
N LEU A 92 8.18 1.44 8.03
CA LEU A 92 7.03 2.31 7.79
C LEU A 92 7.29 3.31 6.67
N GLU A 93 8.49 3.89 6.60
CA GLU A 93 8.89 4.81 5.53
C GLU A 93 8.86 4.13 4.16
N ASN A 94 9.40 2.91 4.05
CA ASN A 94 9.31 2.13 2.81
C ASN A 94 7.86 1.83 2.43
N ARG A 95 7.01 1.49 3.41
CA ARG A 95 5.59 1.24 3.16
C ARG A 95 4.86 2.50 2.69
N ILE A 96 5.16 3.66 3.27
CA ILE A 96 4.62 4.95 2.86
C ILE A 96 5.07 5.28 1.43
N PHE A 97 6.33 5.04 1.11
CA PHE A 97 6.87 5.25 -0.24
C PHE A 97 6.12 4.39 -1.28
N ASP A 98 5.96 3.10 -1.02
CA ASP A 98 5.24 2.18 -1.91
C ASP A 98 3.78 2.61 -2.12
N LEU A 99 3.07 2.92 -1.03
CA LEU A 99 1.68 3.36 -1.09
C LEU A 99 1.53 4.71 -1.82
N THR A 100 2.49 5.62 -1.66
CA THR A 100 2.50 6.89 -2.39
C THR A 100 2.66 6.65 -3.88
N HIS A 101 3.59 5.77 -4.27
CA HIS A 101 3.79 5.43 -5.67
C HIS A 101 2.55 4.73 -6.26
N GLU A 102 1.92 3.81 -5.53
CA GLU A 102 0.71 3.12 -5.98
C GLU A 102 -0.45 4.11 -6.18
N LEU A 103 -0.65 5.04 -5.23
CA LEU A 103 -1.64 6.11 -5.33
C LEU A 103 -1.43 6.99 -6.57
N ASP A 104 -0.18 7.36 -6.89
CA ASP A 104 0.11 8.18 -8.07
C ASP A 104 -0.14 7.42 -9.38
N ARG A 105 0.17 6.11 -9.42
CA ARG A 105 -0.18 5.25 -10.56
C ARG A 105 -1.69 5.16 -10.75
N GLU A 106 -2.45 4.94 -9.68
CA GLU A 106 -3.90 4.86 -9.74
C GLU A 106 -4.53 6.18 -10.19
N LYS A 107 -4.07 7.32 -9.65
CA LYS A 107 -4.51 8.65 -10.10
C LYS A 107 -4.26 8.86 -11.60
N SER A 108 -3.09 8.47 -12.09
CA SER A 108 -2.78 8.57 -13.52
C SER A 108 -3.71 7.68 -14.35
N ALA A 109 -3.96 6.44 -13.92
CA ALA A 109 -4.86 5.52 -14.62
C ALA A 109 -6.29 6.05 -14.67
N ILE A 110 -6.80 6.58 -13.54
CA ILE A 110 -8.12 7.20 -13.47
C ILE A 110 -8.21 8.40 -14.41
N SER A 111 -7.19 9.26 -14.44
CA SER A 111 -7.17 10.42 -15.33
C SER A 111 -7.24 10.02 -16.81
N THR A 112 -6.48 8.99 -17.20
CA THR A 112 -6.56 8.44 -18.57
C THR A 112 -7.95 7.88 -18.87
N ALA A 113 -8.53 7.08 -17.97
CA ALA A 113 -9.84 6.49 -18.17
C ALA A 113 -10.96 7.55 -18.30
N VAL A 114 -10.89 8.64 -17.53
CA VAL A 114 -11.83 9.76 -17.63
C VAL A 114 -11.73 10.45 -18.98
N ASN A 115 -10.50 10.70 -19.47
CA ASN A 115 -10.29 11.32 -20.77
C ASN A 115 -10.81 10.43 -21.92
N ASP A 116 -10.57 9.12 -21.83
CA ASP A 116 -11.08 8.15 -22.80
C ASP A 116 -12.61 8.10 -22.80
N LEU A 117 -13.25 8.13 -21.62
CA LEU A 117 -14.70 8.17 -21.49
C LEU A 117 -15.28 9.45 -22.10
N GLN A 118 -14.68 10.61 -21.85
CA GLN A 118 -15.11 11.87 -22.44
C GLN A 118 -14.97 11.87 -23.98
N ALA A 119 -13.90 11.28 -24.50
CA ALA A 119 -13.74 11.10 -25.95
C ALA A 119 -14.83 10.18 -26.53
N LYS A 120 -15.17 9.10 -25.83
CA LYS A 120 -16.25 8.17 -26.24
C LYS A 120 -17.62 8.81 -26.19
N ASP A 121 -17.92 9.61 -25.17
CA ASP A 121 -19.17 10.37 -25.09
C ASP A 121 -19.30 11.37 -26.25
N SER A 122 -18.20 12.04 -26.61
CA SER A 122 -18.18 12.96 -27.75
C SER A 122 -18.47 12.21 -29.07
N GLN A 123 -17.85 11.05 -29.28
CA GLN A 123 -18.12 10.19 -30.44
C GLN A 123 -19.58 9.72 -30.48
N LEU A 124 -20.16 9.40 -29.33
CA LEU A 124 -21.54 8.95 -29.21
C LEU A 124 -22.54 10.08 -29.53
N VAL A 125 -22.27 11.30 -29.10
CA VAL A 125 -23.07 12.49 -29.47
C VAL A 125 -23.03 12.73 -30.98
N GLU A 126 -21.85 12.66 -31.60
CA GLU A 126 -21.72 12.79 -33.05
C GLU A 126 -22.46 11.69 -33.82
N ALA A 127 -22.36 10.43 -33.35
CA ALA A 127 -23.07 9.31 -33.96
C ALA A 127 -24.60 9.49 -33.87
N ARG A 128 -25.11 9.95 -32.72
CA ARG A 128 -26.54 10.25 -32.55
C ARG A 128 -27.01 11.36 -33.49
N LYS A 129 -26.20 12.40 -33.69
CA LYS A 129 -26.52 13.47 -34.65
C LYS A 129 -26.61 12.91 -36.07
N LYS A 130 -25.63 12.11 -36.50
CA LYS A 130 -25.66 11.46 -37.82
C LYS A 130 -26.88 10.56 -38.02
N ILE A 131 -27.31 9.85 -36.99
CA ILE A 131 -28.53 9.03 -37.04
C ILE A 131 -29.75 9.92 -37.27
N ALA A 132 -29.89 11.02 -36.53
CA ALA A 132 -31.01 11.95 -36.71
C ALA A 132 -31.04 12.59 -38.12
N ASP A 133 -29.87 12.94 -38.65
CA ASP A 133 -29.73 13.45 -40.02
C ASP A 133 -30.19 12.38 -41.04
N LEU A 134 -29.73 11.13 -40.91
CA LEU A 134 -30.12 10.02 -41.78
C LEU A 134 -31.61 9.66 -41.68
N GLU A 135 -32.21 9.78 -40.49
CA GLU A 135 -33.65 9.59 -40.31
C GLU A 135 -34.44 10.66 -41.07
N THR A 136 -33.98 11.90 -41.03
CA THR A 136 -34.57 13.02 -41.78
C THR A 136 -34.47 12.78 -43.29
N ASP A 137 -33.29 12.40 -43.77
CA ASP A 137 -33.06 12.06 -45.19
C ASP A 137 -33.96 10.90 -45.63
N LEU A 138 -34.08 9.86 -44.81
CA LEU A 138 -34.95 8.71 -45.10
C LEU A 138 -36.43 9.11 -45.20
N THR A 139 -36.92 10.01 -44.34
CA THR A 139 -38.30 10.50 -44.45
C THR A 139 -38.52 11.31 -45.71
N THR A 140 -37.54 12.14 -46.09
CA THR A 140 -37.58 12.95 -47.31
C THR A 140 -37.61 12.06 -48.55
N GLU A 141 -36.76 11.04 -48.60
CA GLU A 141 -36.70 10.10 -49.72
C GLU A 141 -37.98 9.27 -49.85
N LYS A 142 -38.58 8.86 -48.73
CA LYS A 142 -39.89 8.18 -48.73
C LYS A 142 -40.99 9.07 -49.32
N GLN A 143 -40.99 10.35 -48.98
CA GLN A 143 -41.97 11.29 -49.55
C GLN A 143 -41.72 11.49 -51.05
N ALA A 144 -40.48 11.69 -51.47
CA ALA A 144 -40.11 11.83 -52.87
C ALA A 144 -40.52 10.59 -53.69
N LYS A 145 -40.36 9.38 -53.12
CA LYS A 145 -40.83 8.13 -53.73
C LYS A 145 -42.35 8.10 -53.89
N ALA A 146 -43.11 8.48 -52.87
CA ALA A 146 -44.58 8.52 -52.93
C ALA A 146 -45.08 9.51 -53.99
N ASP A 147 -44.44 10.69 -54.08
CA ASP A 147 -44.76 11.70 -55.09
C ASP A 147 -44.44 11.20 -56.51
N ALA A 148 -43.32 10.49 -56.68
CA ALA A 148 -42.94 9.89 -57.96
C ALA A 148 -43.90 8.76 -58.38
N GLU A 149 -44.31 7.90 -57.45
CA GLU A 149 -45.31 6.85 -57.68
C GLU A 149 -46.66 7.46 -58.12
N THR A 150 -47.08 8.56 -57.48
CA THR A 150 -48.30 9.28 -57.86
C THR A 150 -48.22 9.82 -59.28
N LYS A 151 -47.11 10.52 -59.61
CA LYS A 151 -46.88 11.04 -60.96
C LYS A 151 -46.81 9.94 -62.02
N LEU A 152 -46.26 8.77 -61.68
CA LEU A 152 -46.22 7.62 -62.57
C LEU A 152 -47.63 7.10 -62.87
N ALA A 153 -48.48 6.99 -61.84
CA ALA A 153 -49.86 6.57 -61.99
C ALA A 153 -50.66 7.55 -62.87
N ASP A 154 -50.50 8.86 -62.64
CA ASP A 154 -51.13 9.90 -63.46
C ASP A 154 -50.69 9.82 -64.93
N ALA A 155 -49.39 9.66 -65.18
CA ALA A 155 -48.85 9.51 -66.53
C ALA A 155 -49.39 8.25 -67.23
N GLN A 156 -49.49 7.13 -66.50
CA GLN A 156 -50.09 5.90 -67.02
C GLN A 156 -51.57 6.07 -67.39
N ALA A 157 -52.34 6.79 -66.55
CA ALA A 157 -53.74 7.07 -66.82
C ALA A 157 -53.94 7.97 -68.06
N GLU A 158 -53.11 9.00 -68.23
CA GLU A 158 -53.16 9.87 -69.42
C GLU A 158 -52.78 9.11 -70.70
N LEU A 159 -51.79 8.22 -70.62
CA LEU A 159 -51.37 7.38 -71.75
C LEU A 159 -52.51 6.43 -72.18
N ALA A 160 -53.25 5.86 -71.21
CA ALA A 160 -54.43 5.03 -71.49
C ALA A 160 -55.56 5.83 -72.18
N LYS A 161 -55.87 7.04 -71.70
CA LYS A 161 -56.86 7.92 -72.35
C LYS A 161 -56.49 8.25 -73.80
N LEU A 162 -55.22 8.56 -74.06
CA LEU A 162 -54.73 8.84 -75.41
C LEU A 162 -54.81 7.61 -76.32
N ALA A 163 -54.55 6.41 -75.79
CA ALA A 163 -54.70 5.16 -76.52
C ALA A 163 -56.18 4.88 -76.90
N GLU A 164 -57.13 5.14 -76.00
CA GLU A 164 -58.56 5.03 -76.30
C GLU A 164 -59.02 6.03 -77.37
N GLN A 165 -58.62 7.30 -77.25
CA GLN A 165 -58.96 8.34 -78.23
C GLN A 165 -58.42 8.05 -79.64
N SER A 166 -57.23 7.47 -79.73
CA SER A 166 -56.64 7.08 -81.02
C SER A 166 -57.31 5.84 -81.62
N ALA A 167 -57.73 4.88 -80.79
CA ALA A 167 -58.51 3.73 -81.23
C ALA A 167 -59.92 4.12 -81.76
N ASP A 168 -60.58 5.11 -81.15
CA ASP A 168 -61.88 5.61 -81.61
C ASP A 168 -61.79 6.40 -82.92
N LYS A 169 -60.73 7.22 -83.09
CA LYS A 169 -60.49 7.92 -84.36
C LYS A 169 -60.20 6.97 -85.52
N ALA A 170 -59.60 5.81 -85.27
CA ALA A 170 -59.34 4.80 -86.31
C ALA A 170 -60.62 4.07 -86.79
N LYS A 171 -61.70 4.07 -86.00
CA LYS A 171 -62.96 3.36 -86.31
C LYS A 171 -64.01 4.17 -87.07
N THR A 172 -63.75 5.45 -87.39
CA THR A 172 -64.67 6.27 -88.18
C THR A 172 -64.20 6.39 -89.64
N PRO A 173 -64.54 5.45 -90.54
CA PRO A 173 -64.38 5.69 -91.97
C PRO A 173 -65.39 6.76 -92.40
N LYS A 174 -64.88 7.89 -92.89
CA LYS A 174 -65.68 8.83 -93.67
C LYS A 174 -66.16 8.11 -94.93
N THR A 175 -67.44 7.80 -95.01
CA THR A 175 -68.13 7.60 -96.30
C THR A 175 -68.58 8.97 -96.80
N PRO A 176 -67.97 9.52 -97.86
CA PRO A 176 -68.49 10.71 -98.53
C PRO A 176 -69.73 10.34 -99.35
N LYS A 177 -70.62 11.32 -99.48
CA LYS A 177 -71.93 11.33 -100.15
C LYS A 177 -71.99 10.61 -101.49
#